data_AF-A0A7K2ZJF2-F1
#
_entry.id   AF-A0A7K2ZJF2-F1
#
_cell.length_a   1.000
_cell.length_b   1.000
_cell.length_c   1.000
_cell.angle_alpha   90.00
_cell.angle_beta   90.00
_cell.angle_gamma   90.00
#
_symmetry.space_group_name_H-M   'P 1'
#
loop_
_entity.id
_entity.type
_entity.pdbx_description
1 polymer ?
#
loop_
_entity_poly.entity_id
_entity_poly.type
_entity_poly.pdbx_seq_one_letter_code
_entity_poly.pdbx_strand_id
1 'polypeptide(L)'
;GLQAHVAAAAHRAVLSSGALARPPQAGRHLYADLGPLRSRLAELDVTDSMELEEYLTDRLGAPAPGGHRFGDELGALRVRLGTGPLLGATPEEQRESLTAAEPLELTHVERALTTFAAAFGELR
;
A
#
# COMPACT_ATOMS: atom_id res chain seq x y z
N GLY A 1 13.92 0.49 12.98
CA GLY A 1 13.03 1.58 13.45
C GLY A 1 11.66 1.43 12.81
N LEU A 2 10.61 2.01 13.43
CA LEU A 2 9.21 1.88 13.01
C LEU A 2 8.97 1.89 11.49
N GLN A 3 9.51 2.89 10.79
CA GLN A 3 9.33 3.07 9.35
C GLN A 3 9.77 1.83 8.56
N ALA A 4 10.90 1.21 8.94
CA ALA A 4 11.39 0.01 8.28
C ALA A 4 10.48 -1.20 8.53
N HIS A 5 9.94 -1.35 9.74
CA HIS A 5 9.04 -2.45 10.06
C HIS A 5 7.69 -2.33 9.34
N VAL A 6 7.11 -1.12 9.32
CA VAL A 6 5.85 -0.84 8.60
C VAL A 6 6.05 -1.01 7.10
N ALA A 7 7.14 -0.49 6.53
CA ALA A 7 7.45 -0.69 5.13
C ALA A 7 7.65 -2.17 4.78
N ALA A 8 8.33 -2.95 5.64
CA ALA A 8 8.49 -4.38 5.46
C ALA A 8 7.16 -5.14 5.56
N ALA A 9 6.27 -4.75 6.48
CA ALA A 9 4.94 -5.35 6.60
C ALA A 9 4.07 -5.08 5.37
N ALA A 10 4.02 -3.83 4.90
CA ALA A 10 3.34 -3.47 3.66
C ALA A 10 3.94 -4.19 2.45
N HIS A 11 5.26 -4.30 2.36
CA HIS A 11 5.95 -5.03 1.29
C HIS A 11 5.55 -6.51 1.27
N ARG A 12 5.51 -7.17 2.44
CA ARG A 12 5.05 -8.57 2.56
C ARG A 12 3.59 -8.74 2.13
N ALA A 13 2.71 -7.83 2.51
CA ALA A 13 1.30 -7.87 2.11
C ALA A 13 1.15 -7.79 0.58
N VAL A 14 1.87 -6.88 -0.07
CA VAL A 14 1.90 -6.76 -1.54
C VAL A 14 2.43 -8.04 -2.19
N LEU A 15 3.57 -8.57 -1.73
CA LEU A 15 4.09 -9.82 -2.30
C LEU A 15 3.16 -11.02 -2.08
N SER A 16 2.45 -11.04 -0.95
CA SER A 16 1.53 -12.12 -0.61
C SER A 16 0.30 -12.15 -1.53
N SER A 17 -0.10 -11.03 -2.13
CA SER A 17 -1.17 -11.05 -3.13
C SER A 17 -0.73 -11.60 -4.48
N GLY A 18 0.58 -11.73 -4.73
CA GLY A 18 1.14 -12.09 -6.05
C GLY A 18 1.63 -10.89 -6.86
N ALA A 19 1.47 -9.66 -6.33
CA ALA A 19 2.10 -8.47 -6.90
C ALA A 19 3.62 -8.46 -6.66
N LEU A 20 4.32 -7.62 -7.42
CA LEU A 20 5.78 -7.45 -7.33
C LEU A 20 6.12 -6.11 -6.70
N ALA A 21 7.12 -6.08 -5.83
CA ALA A 21 7.68 -4.84 -5.32
C ALA A 21 9.13 -5.05 -4.91
N ARG A 22 9.99 -4.06 -5.17
CA ARG A 22 11.35 -4.07 -4.63
C ARG A 22 11.30 -3.88 -3.11
N PRO A 23 12.20 -4.52 -2.35
CA PRO A 23 12.30 -4.28 -0.92
C PRO A 23 12.51 -2.78 -0.63
N PRO A 24 11.86 -2.22 0.38
CA PRO A 24 12.08 -0.83 0.77
C PRO A 24 13.52 -0.66 1.28
N GLN A 25 14.35 0.08 0.54
CA GLN A 25 15.75 0.33 0.92
C GLN A 25 15.92 1.64 1.69
N ALA A 26 15.16 2.67 1.33
CA ALA A 26 15.08 3.94 2.03
C ALA A 26 13.76 4.63 1.65
N GLY A 27 13.10 5.27 2.62
CA GLY A 27 11.91 6.08 2.39
C GLY A 27 10.62 5.50 2.97
N ARG A 28 9.53 6.21 2.70
CA ARG A 28 8.17 5.95 3.23
C ARG A 28 7.22 5.43 2.16
N HIS A 29 7.75 4.88 1.06
CA HIS A 29 6.94 4.46 -0.08
C HIS A 29 7.38 3.09 -0.62
N LEU A 30 6.41 2.37 -1.17
CA LEU A 30 6.61 1.17 -2.00
C LEU A 30 6.14 1.48 -3.41
N TYR A 31 6.88 1.00 -4.41
CA TYR A 31 6.40 0.98 -5.78
C TYR A 31 6.06 -0.47 -6.14
N ALA A 32 4.77 -0.73 -6.35
CA ALA A 32 4.24 -2.06 -6.57
C ALA A 32 3.75 -2.22 -8.01
N ASP A 33 4.03 -3.36 -8.60
CA ASP A 33 3.54 -3.80 -9.91
C ASP A 33 2.51 -4.90 -9.70
N LEU A 34 1.26 -4.58 -9.98
CA LEU A 34 0.09 -5.46 -9.87
C LEU A 34 -0.25 -6.08 -11.23
N GLY A 35 0.63 -5.96 -12.25
CA GLY A 35 0.49 -6.62 -13.54
C GLY A 35 0.18 -8.11 -13.47
N PRO A 36 0.79 -8.90 -12.55
CA PRO A 36 0.43 -10.31 -12.36
C PRO A 36 -1.03 -10.54 -11.95
N LEU A 37 -1.70 -9.53 -11.38
CA LEU A 37 -3.08 -9.58 -10.89
C LEU A 37 -4.08 -9.03 -11.91
N ARG A 38 -3.65 -8.75 -13.15
CA ARG A 38 -4.47 -8.11 -14.19
C ARG A 38 -5.83 -8.77 -14.39
N SER A 39 -5.90 -10.09 -14.45
CA SER A 39 -7.17 -10.80 -14.66
C SER A 39 -8.14 -10.55 -13.52
N ARG A 40 -7.66 -10.62 -12.27
CA ARG A 40 -8.49 -10.38 -11.09
C ARG A 40 -8.93 -8.92 -10.98
N LEU A 41 -8.04 -7.98 -11.31
CA LEU A 41 -8.37 -6.55 -11.36
C LEU A 41 -9.40 -6.24 -12.46
N ALA A 42 -9.32 -6.89 -13.61
CA ALA A 42 -10.29 -6.71 -14.69
C ALA A 42 -11.72 -7.19 -14.30
N GLU A 43 -11.84 -8.21 -13.43
CA GLU A 43 -13.14 -8.61 -12.85
C GLU A 43 -13.73 -7.55 -11.90
N LEU A 44 -12.92 -6.61 -11.46
CA LEU A 44 -13.28 -5.46 -10.63
C LEU A 44 -13.38 -4.16 -11.46
N ASP A 45 -13.44 -4.28 -12.80
CA ASP A 45 -13.43 -3.17 -13.75
C ASP A 45 -12.18 -2.26 -13.65
N VAL A 46 -11.05 -2.81 -13.16
CA VAL A 46 -9.76 -2.14 -13.10
C VAL A 46 -8.83 -2.68 -14.19
N THR A 47 -8.65 -1.90 -15.25
CA THR A 47 -7.93 -2.29 -16.45
C THR A 47 -6.71 -1.41 -16.76
N ASP A 48 -6.68 -0.19 -16.21
CA ASP A 48 -5.59 0.77 -16.41
C ASP A 48 -5.06 1.40 -15.11
N SER A 49 -4.04 2.26 -15.24
CA SER A 49 -3.36 2.92 -14.12
C SER A 49 -4.21 3.97 -13.39
N MET A 50 -5.19 4.57 -14.05
CA MET A 50 -6.08 5.58 -13.44
C MET A 50 -7.16 4.88 -12.62
N GLU A 51 -7.79 3.85 -13.19
CA GLU A 51 -8.76 2.99 -12.50
C GLU A 51 -8.10 2.30 -11.30
N LEU A 52 -6.85 1.88 -11.43
CA LEU A 52 -6.09 1.28 -10.33
C LEU A 52 -5.85 2.28 -9.19
N GLU A 53 -5.52 3.53 -9.53
CA GLU A 53 -5.35 4.59 -8.54
C GLU A 53 -6.64 4.86 -7.79
N GLU A 54 -7.75 5.00 -8.50
CA GLU A 54 -9.07 5.23 -7.90
C GLU A 54 -9.47 4.06 -6.99
N TYR A 55 -9.43 2.84 -7.52
CA TYR A 55 -9.76 1.62 -6.78
C TYR A 55 -8.95 1.48 -5.49
N LEU A 56 -7.61 1.61 -5.57
CA LEU A 56 -6.78 1.46 -4.38
C LEU A 56 -6.89 2.64 -3.43
N THR A 57 -7.10 3.86 -3.91
CA THR A 57 -7.30 5.03 -3.05
C THR A 57 -8.56 4.87 -2.20
N ASP A 58 -9.65 4.46 -2.82
CA ASP A 58 -10.91 4.20 -2.13
C ASP A 58 -10.80 3.00 -1.18
N ARG A 59 -10.22 1.89 -1.65
CA ARG A 59 -10.10 0.65 -0.87
C ARG A 59 -9.20 0.80 0.34
N LEU A 60 -8.16 1.64 0.27
CA LEU A 60 -7.20 1.88 1.35
C LEU A 60 -7.55 3.11 2.20
N GLY A 61 -8.49 3.95 1.75
CA GLY A 61 -8.81 5.22 2.41
C GLY A 61 -7.64 6.21 2.45
N ALA A 62 -6.67 6.05 1.55
CA ALA A 62 -5.46 6.87 1.49
C ALA A 62 -4.92 6.93 0.06
N PRO A 63 -4.28 8.03 -0.36
CA PRO A 63 -3.80 8.17 -1.72
C PRO A 63 -2.89 7.03 -2.16
N ALA A 64 -3.25 6.40 -3.28
CA ALA A 64 -2.46 5.37 -3.95
C ALA A 64 -2.12 5.79 -5.39
N PRO A 65 -1.25 6.82 -5.60
CA PRO A 65 -0.90 7.33 -6.92
C PRO A 65 -0.48 6.22 -7.92
N GLY A 66 -1.17 6.16 -9.06
CA GLY A 66 -0.88 5.24 -10.15
C GLY A 66 0.40 5.62 -10.91
N GLY A 67 1.01 4.62 -11.55
CA GLY A 67 2.24 4.75 -12.33
C GLY A 67 2.19 5.82 -13.42
N HIS A 68 1.00 6.07 -14.00
CA HIS A 68 0.80 7.12 -15.00
C HIS A 68 1.22 8.52 -14.52
N ARG A 69 1.13 8.80 -13.20
CA ARG A 69 1.60 10.06 -12.61
C ARG A 69 3.12 10.19 -12.55
N PHE A 70 3.84 9.09 -12.78
CA PHE A 70 5.30 9.00 -12.75
C PHE A 70 5.91 8.68 -14.12
N GLY A 71 5.08 8.69 -15.18
CA GLY A 71 5.52 8.46 -16.55
C GLY A 71 5.48 7.00 -17.00
N ASP A 72 4.86 6.09 -16.23
CA ASP A 72 4.56 4.75 -16.75
C ASP A 72 3.45 4.81 -17.82
N GLU A 73 3.47 3.82 -18.72
CA GLU A 73 2.40 3.59 -19.69
C GLU A 73 1.02 3.44 -19.00
N LEU A 74 -0.05 3.94 -19.62
CA LEU A 74 -1.41 3.92 -19.03
C LEU A 74 -1.88 2.50 -18.68
N GLY A 75 -1.51 1.50 -19.48
CA GLY A 75 -1.85 0.10 -19.22
C GLY A 75 -1.00 -0.59 -18.14
N ALA A 76 0.02 0.09 -17.60
CA ALA A 76 0.86 -0.46 -16.54
C ALA A 76 0.15 -0.34 -15.18
N LEU A 77 -0.22 -1.49 -14.61
CA LEU A 77 -0.90 -1.60 -13.32
C LEU A 77 0.10 -1.42 -12.17
N ARG A 78 0.75 -0.26 -12.09
CA ARG A 78 1.72 0.08 -11.05
C ARG A 78 1.20 1.20 -10.16
N VAL A 79 1.62 1.19 -8.91
CA VAL A 79 1.15 2.13 -7.89
C VAL A 79 2.26 2.48 -6.89
N ARG A 80 2.29 3.73 -6.42
CA ARG A 80 3.14 4.19 -5.33
C ARG A 80 2.34 4.26 -4.03
N LEU A 81 2.65 3.39 -3.09
CA LEU A 81 1.95 3.27 -1.81
C LEU A 81 2.74 3.98 -0.71
N GLY A 82 2.10 4.92 -0.02
CA GLY A 82 2.67 5.57 1.17
C GLY A 82 2.51 4.69 2.41
N THR A 83 3.53 4.67 3.27
CA THR A 83 3.48 3.97 4.57
C THR A 83 3.04 4.87 5.73
N GLY A 84 2.96 6.19 5.51
CA GLY A 84 2.49 7.16 6.49
C GLY A 84 1.08 6.89 7.02
N PRO A 85 0.08 6.61 6.15
CA PRO A 85 -1.28 6.25 6.59
C PRO A 85 -1.34 5.01 7.50
N LEU A 86 -0.35 4.12 7.42
CA LEU A 86 -0.26 2.93 8.27
C LEU A 86 0.18 3.26 9.71
N LEU A 87 0.63 4.50 9.96
CA LEU A 87 1.04 4.97 11.29
C LEU A 87 -0.12 5.58 12.07
N GLY A 88 -1.29 5.78 11.44
CA GLY A 88 -2.44 6.44 12.05
C GLY A 88 -3.27 7.19 11.02
N ALA A 89 -4.58 7.18 11.23
CA ALA A 89 -5.54 7.92 10.41
C ALA A 89 -5.53 9.43 10.73
N THR A 90 -5.10 9.80 11.93
CA THR A 90 -5.01 11.19 12.39
C THR A 90 -3.56 11.64 12.62
N PRO A 91 -3.28 12.95 12.56
CA PRO A 91 -1.98 13.48 12.96
C PRO A 91 -1.56 13.09 14.38
N GLU A 92 -2.51 12.98 15.31
CA GLU A 92 -2.27 12.58 16.69
C GLU A 92 -1.80 11.13 16.79
N GLU A 93 -2.49 10.20 16.13
CA GLU A 93 -2.11 8.78 16.06
C GLU A 93 -0.75 8.60 15.37
N GLN A 94 -0.50 9.35 14.28
CA GLN A 94 0.80 9.32 13.60
C GLN A 94 1.92 9.80 14.53
N ARG A 95 1.70 10.88 15.29
CA ARG A 95 2.69 11.40 16.25
C ARG A 95 2.94 10.40 17.37
N GLU A 96 1.89 9.76 17.90
CA GLU A 96 2.01 8.70 18.91
C GLU A 96 2.90 7.56 18.39
N SER A 97 2.59 7.04 17.21
CA SER A 97 3.40 6.01 16.55
C SER A 97 4.87 6.40 16.42
N LEU A 98 5.16 7.63 16.03
CA LEU A 98 6.54 8.11 15.87
C LEU A 98 7.33 8.20 17.20
N THR A 99 6.66 8.20 18.34
CA THR A 99 7.28 8.38 19.67
C THR A 99 7.15 7.17 20.60
N ALA A 100 6.31 6.19 20.25
CA ALA A 100 6.11 4.98 21.04
C ALA A 100 7.37 4.09 21.06
N ALA A 101 7.61 3.42 22.19
CA ALA A 101 8.70 2.45 22.33
C ALA A 101 8.45 1.20 21.47
N GLU A 102 7.20 0.69 21.50
CA GLU A 102 6.75 -0.48 20.74
C GLU A 102 5.60 -0.10 19.78
N PRO A 103 5.89 0.64 18.70
CA PRO A 103 4.87 1.25 17.87
C PRO A 103 4.05 0.26 17.02
N LEU A 104 4.51 -1.00 16.88
CA LEU A 104 3.75 -2.05 16.20
C LEU A 104 2.65 -2.65 17.09
N GLU A 105 2.73 -2.46 18.40
CA GLU A 105 1.72 -2.92 19.37
C GLU A 105 0.57 -1.92 19.54
N LEU A 106 0.69 -0.74 18.93
CA LEU A 106 -0.39 0.25 18.91
C LEU A 106 -1.56 -0.28 18.06
N THR A 107 -2.76 -0.24 18.65
CA THR A 107 -3.97 -0.82 18.04
C THR A 107 -4.30 -0.22 16.66
N HIS A 108 -4.05 1.08 16.45
CA HIS A 108 -4.31 1.71 15.15
C HIS A 108 -3.29 1.28 14.08
N VAL A 109 -2.04 1.03 14.45
CA VAL A 109 -1.00 0.54 13.53
C VAL A 109 -1.29 -0.90 13.12
N GLU A 110 -1.59 -1.77 14.09
CA GLU A 110 -1.98 -3.16 13.84
C GLU A 110 -3.22 -3.24 12.93
N ARG A 111 -4.25 -2.45 13.22
CA ARG A 111 -5.47 -2.39 12.41
C ARG A 111 -5.19 -1.89 11.00
N ALA A 112 -4.41 -0.83 10.84
CA ALA A 112 -4.08 -0.29 9.53
C ALA A 112 -3.30 -1.30 8.68
N LEU A 113 -2.34 -2.01 9.26
CA LEU A 113 -1.60 -3.09 8.59
C LEU A 113 -2.50 -4.27 8.22
N THR A 114 -3.45 -4.64 9.09
CA THR A 114 -4.42 -5.70 8.83
C THR A 114 -5.36 -5.33 7.67
N THR A 115 -5.92 -4.12 7.68
CA THR A 115 -6.77 -3.61 6.59
C THR A 115 -6.01 -3.55 5.27
N PHE A 116 -4.76 -3.07 5.30
CA PHE A 116 -3.89 -3.05 4.13
C PHE A 116 -3.64 -4.46 3.59
N ALA A 117 -3.29 -5.42 4.46
CA ALA A 117 -3.07 -6.80 4.05
C ALA A 117 -4.33 -7.46 3.48
N ALA A 118 -5.50 -7.18 4.05
CA ALA A 118 -6.78 -7.68 3.55
C ALA A 118 -7.11 -7.12 2.16
N ALA A 119 -6.92 -5.82 1.93
CA ALA A 119 -7.16 -5.18 0.63
C ALA A 119 -6.32 -5.82 -0.49
N PHE A 120 -5.06 -6.17 -0.22
CA PHE A 120 -4.22 -6.88 -1.18
C PHE A 120 -4.58 -8.38 -1.26
N GLY A 121 -4.95 -9.01 -0.14
CA GLY A 121 -5.35 -10.43 -0.11
C GLY A 121 -6.59 -10.75 -0.95
N GLU A 122 -7.51 -9.80 -1.11
CA GLU A 122 -8.71 -9.91 -1.96
C GLU A 122 -8.42 -9.91 -3.47
N LEU A 123 -7.19 -9.55 -3.86
CA LEU A 123 -6.73 -9.50 -5.26
C LEU A 123 -6.01 -10.78 -5.71
N ARG A 124 -5.91 -11.80 -4.85
CA ARG A 124 -5.33 -13.11 -5.19
C ARG A 124 -6.29 -13.95 -6.04
#